data_AF-A0A7Y7YQV9-F1
#
_entry.id   AF-A0A7Y7YQV9-F1
#
_cell.length_a   1.000
_cell.length_b   1.000
_cell.length_c   1.000
_cell.angle_alpha   90.00
_cell.angle_beta   90.00
_cell.angle_gamma   90.00
#
_symmetry.space_group_name_H-M   'P 1'
#
loop_
_entity.id
_entity.type
_entity.pdbx_description
1 polymer ?
#
loop_
_entity_poly.entity_id
_entity_poly.type
_entity_poly.pdbx_seq_one_letter_code
_entity_poly.pdbx_strand_id
1 'polypeptide(L)'
;MTTSGTFAPDVGALFSLLDAGSGPVLVLDPCGALWDAFWQTPRWKNLWQAWRFAPGQAQEGDVWDVLSALRQVDPADGATAVAAALFPADCHSDLTRRLMTCVVAFADDTGHFTGRAAGLGALAGQLWAGDIWSSIARWSRQYPHHPALQTARALLTLEGASASVLAIRNRMEIFHHPHVAETFTGASGFRLSTLRQRPGQVIFLTPDIRCMESEDLTSVYRFLASALQAMAALHHVTFSLVEPGLTAEGEPL
;
A
#
# COMPACT_ATOMS: atom_id res chain seq x y z
N MET A 1 -24.15 -4.79 -23.21
CA MET A 1 -23.07 -4.96 -22.21
C MET A 1 -23.69 -4.55 -20.89
N THR A 2 -24.14 -5.54 -20.11
CA THR A 2 -24.71 -5.34 -18.77
C THR A 2 -23.55 -5.33 -17.78
N THR A 3 -23.14 -4.15 -17.35
CA THR A 3 -22.11 -3.98 -16.32
C THR A 3 -22.72 -3.18 -15.20
N SER A 4 -23.36 -3.87 -14.26
CA SER A 4 -24.00 -3.25 -13.12
C SER A 4 -24.08 -4.23 -11.96
N GLY A 5 -22.95 -4.38 -11.28
CA GLY A 5 -22.96 -4.67 -9.85
C GLY A 5 -22.71 -3.34 -9.14
N THR A 6 -23.68 -2.86 -8.37
CA THR A 6 -23.45 -1.70 -7.51
C THR A 6 -22.71 -2.21 -6.28
N PHE A 7 -21.58 -1.62 -5.91
CA PHE A 7 -20.96 -1.93 -4.62
C PHE A 7 -21.84 -1.31 -3.54
N ALA A 8 -22.50 -2.15 -2.75
CA ALA A 8 -23.23 -1.71 -1.58
C ALA A 8 -22.28 -1.73 -0.37
N PRO A 9 -22.27 -0.67 0.45
CA PRO A 9 -21.52 -0.72 1.71
C PRO A 9 -22.08 -1.84 2.60
N ASP A 10 -21.22 -2.74 3.11
CA ASP A 10 -21.62 -3.71 4.13
C ASP A 10 -21.63 -3.03 5.52
N VAL A 11 -22.64 -2.18 5.68
CA VAL A 11 -22.87 -1.40 6.90
C VAL A 11 -23.04 -2.34 8.10
N GLY A 12 -23.71 -3.48 7.91
CA GLY A 12 -23.98 -4.45 8.96
C GLY A 12 -22.71 -5.09 9.51
N ALA A 13 -21.79 -5.51 8.64
CA ALA A 13 -20.51 -6.09 9.05
C ALA A 13 -19.65 -5.08 9.82
N LEU A 14 -19.50 -3.86 9.30
CA LEU A 14 -18.72 -2.84 10.01
C LEU A 14 -19.33 -2.50 11.37
N PHE A 15 -20.63 -2.25 11.43
CA PHE A 15 -21.28 -1.81 12.66
C PHE A 15 -21.20 -2.88 13.75
N SER A 16 -21.38 -4.15 13.36
CA SER A 16 -21.24 -5.29 14.26
C SER A 16 -19.83 -5.39 14.86
N LEU A 17 -18.78 -5.21 14.04
CA LEU A 17 -17.39 -5.22 14.52
C LEU A 17 -17.10 -4.03 15.45
N LEU A 18 -17.55 -2.83 15.08
CA LEU A 18 -17.32 -1.61 15.87
C LEU A 18 -18.04 -1.66 17.22
N ASP A 19 -19.29 -2.14 17.25
CA ASP A 19 -20.08 -2.26 18.48
C ASP A 19 -19.61 -3.40 19.38
N ALA A 20 -19.15 -4.51 18.79
CA ALA A 20 -18.54 -5.59 19.55
C ALA A 20 -17.14 -5.24 20.08
N GLY A 21 -16.56 -4.12 19.65
CA GLY A 21 -15.18 -3.79 19.95
C GLY A 21 -14.24 -4.85 19.42
N SER A 22 -14.40 -5.28 18.16
CA SER A 22 -13.51 -6.26 17.51
C SER A 22 -12.59 -5.54 16.54
N GLY A 23 -11.27 -5.62 16.74
CA GLY A 23 -10.32 -4.92 15.89
C GLY A 23 -8.85 -5.26 16.19
N PRO A 24 -7.92 -4.76 15.36
CA PRO A 24 -8.10 -3.66 14.41
C PRO A 24 -8.89 -4.05 13.15
N VAL A 25 -9.51 -3.07 12.49
CA VAL A 25 -10.39 -3.28 11.32
C VAL A 25 -9.78 -2.65 10.06
N LEU A 26 -9.81 -3.37 8.95
CA LEU A 26 -9.51 -2.85 7.62
C LEU A 26 -10.79 -2.86 6.79
N VAL A 27 -11.17 -1.71 6.24
CA VAL A 27 -12.44 -1.52 5.52
C VAL A 27 -12.14 -1.18 4.06
N LEU A 28 -12.65 -1.99 3.15
CA LEU A 28 -12.72 -1.67 1.72
C LEU A 28 -14.02 -0.91 1.49
N ASP A 29 -13.93 0.41 1.31
CA ASP A 29 -15.07 1.33 1.29
C ASP A 29 -15.11 2.14 -0.02
N PRO A 30 -15.43 1.52 -1.16
CA PRO A 30 -15.58 2.25 -2.41
C PRO A 30 -16.61 3.36 -2.26
N CYS A 31 -16.26 4.55 -2.76
CA CYS A 31 -17.03 5.79 -2.66
C CYS A 31 -17.20 6.36 -1.24
N GLY A 32 -16.59 5.79 -0.19
CA GLY A 32 -16.50 6.42 1.13
C GLY A 32 -17.77 6.41 1.98
N ALA A 33 -18.78 5.60 1.64
CA ALA A 33 -20.06 5.60 2.35
C ALA A 33 -19.93 5.13 3.81
N LEU A 34 -19.08 4.15 4.08
CA LEU A 34 -18.84 3.65 5.44
C LEU A 34 -18.01 4.64 6.27
N TRP A 35 -17.06 5.35 5.63
CA TRP A 35 -16.32 6.44 6.25
C TRP A 35 -17.25 7.55 6.74
N ASP A 36 -18.20 7.98 5.90
CA ASP A 36 -19.17 9.01 6.28
C ASP A 36 -20.08 8.54 7.43
N ALA A 37 -20.60 7.31 7.33
CA ALA A 37 -21.42 6.72 8.39
C ALA A 37 -20.66 6.60 9.73
N PHE A 38 -19.36 6.29 9.67
CA PHE A 38 -18.48 6.21 10.84
C PHE A 38 -18.42 7.56 11.58
N TRP A 39 -18.18 8.67 10.86
CA TRP A 39 -18.06 10.00 11.45
C TRP A 39 -19.39 10.61 11.90
N GLN A 40 -20.50 10.21 11.29
CA GLN A 40 -21.83 10.62 11.72
C GLN A 40 -22.28 9.94 13.02
N THR A 41 -21.62 8.84 13.42
CA THR A 41 -21.99 8.06 14.61
C THR A 41 -21.10 8.42 15.82
N PRO A 42 -21.61 9.16 16.83
CA PRO A 42 -20.78 9.72 17.90
C PRO A 42 -20.01 8.70 18.73
N ARG A 43 -20.61 7.53 18.97
CA ARG A 43 -19.96 6.46 19.76
C ARG A 43 -18.71 5.90 19.07
N TRP A 44 -18.66 5.85 17.75
CA TRP A 44 -17.49 5.28 17.06
C TRP A 44 -16.39 6.32 16.90
N LYS A 45 -16.72 7.52 16.40
CA LYS A 45 -15.73 8.60 16.21
C LYS A 45 -14.99 9.01 17.48
N ASN A 46 -15.62 8.85 18.65
CA ASN A 46 -15.02 9.20 19.94
C ASN A 46 -14.19 8.04 20.55
N LEU A 47 -14.40 6.80 20.11
CA LEU A 47 -13.76 5.61 20.70
C LEU A 47 -12.69 4.99 19.80
N TRP A 48 -12.77 5.23 18.49
CA TRP A 48 -11.90 4.60 17.49
C TRP A 48 -10.93 5.61 16.89
N GLN A 49 -9.66 5.21 16.80
CA GLN A 49 -8.67 5.86 15.94
C GLN A 49 -8.92 5.40 14.51
N ALA A 50 -9.17 6.34 13.62
CA ALA A 50 -9.48 6.07 12.23
C ALA A 50 -8.42 6.70 11.31
N TRP A 51 -8.02 5.95 10.30
CA TRP A 51 -7.22 6.44 9.17
C TRP A 51 -7.97 6.21 7.87
N ARG A 52 -7.80 7.11 6.91
CA ARG A 52 -8.37 7.00 5.56
C ARG A 52 -7.28 7.09 4.52
N PHE A 53 -7.15 6.07 3.66
CA PHE A 53 -6.29 6.15 2.49
C PHE A 53 -7.11 6.35 1.23
N ALA A 54 -6.79 7.40 0.48
CA ALA A 54 -7.48 7.81 -0.73
C ALA A 54 -6.51 8.19 -1.87
N PRO A 55 -5.53 7.33 -2.25
CA PRO A 55 -4.62 7.64 -3.33
C PRO A 55 -5.37 7.96 -4.64
N GLY A 56 -4.89 8.96 -5.35
CA GLY A 56 -5.50 9.49 -6.57
C GLY A 56 -6.49 10.63 -6.33
N GLN A 57 -6.82 10.95 -5.08
CA GLN A 57 -7.67 12.08 -4.70
C GLN A 57 -6.81 13.19 -4.07
N ALA A 58 -6.89 14.40 -4.60
CA ALA A 58 -6.06 15.50 -4.12
C ALA A 58 -6.48 15.94 -2.71
N GLN A 59 -5.51 16.09 -1.80
CA GLN A 59 -5.70 16.60 -0.43
C GLN A 59 -6.67 15.80 0.46
N GLU A 60 -6.95 14.55 0.11
CA GLU A 60 -7.83 13.66 0.88
C GLU A 60 -7.05 12.47 1.43
N GLY A 61 -7.18 12.23 2.73
CA GLY A 61 -6.64 11.05 3.39
C GLY A 61 -5.30 11.24 4.12
N ASP A 62 -4.98 10.23 4.91
CA ASP A 62 -3.75 10.09 5.68
C ASP A 62 -2.61 9.59 4.79
N VAL A 63 -1.38 9.89 5.22
CA VAL A 63 -0.16 9.37 4.60
C VAL A 63 0.25 8.06 5.28
N TRP A 64 0.71 7.10 4.51
CA TRP A 64 1.42 5.93 5.00
C TRP A 64 2.87 5.96 4.53
N ASP A 65 3.79 6.18 5.47
CA ASP A 65 5.22 5.97 5.22
C ASP A 65 5.54 4.47 5.27
N VAL A 66 5.39 3.82 4.12
CA VAL A 66 5.64 2.37 3.93
C VAL A 66 7.07 2.01 4.30
N LEU A 67 8.05 2.86 3.96
CA LEU A 67 9.46 2.56 4.19
C LEU A 67 9.80 2.66 5.67
N SER A 68 9.32 3.69 6.37
CA SER A 68 9.50 3.75 7.83
C SER A 68 8.77 2.62 8.58
N ALA A 69 7.72 2.03 8.00
CA ALA A 69 7.03 0.88 8.58
C ALA A 69 7.88 -0.40 8.60
N LEU A 70 8.87 -0.54 7.70
CA LEU A 70 9.78 -1.68 7.65
C LEU A 70 10.60 -1.83 8.95
N ARG A 71 10.93 -0.71 9.60
CA ARG A 71 11.64 -0.68 10.89
C ARG A 71 10.88 -1.32 12.06
N GLN A 72 9.61 -1.70 11.86
CA GLN A 72 8.77 -2.31 12.90
C GLN A 72 8.60 -3.82 12.72
N VAL A 73 9.22 -4.40 11.69
CA VAL A 73 9.16 -5.82 11.35
C VAL A 73 10.55 -6.35 11.02
N ASP A 74 10.68 -7.65 10.76
CA ASP A 74 11.93 -8.19 10.22
C ASP A 74 12.25 -7.53 8.86
N PRO A 75 13.47 -7.01 8.64
CA PRO A 75 13.80 -6.27 7.43
C PRO A 75 13.65 -7.09 6.14
N ALA A 76 14.03 -8.37 6.15
CA ALA A 76 14.00 -9.21 4.98
C ALA A 76 12.55 -9.58 4.63
N ASP A 77 11.76 -9.96 5.63
CA ASP A 77 10.35 -10.30 5.45
C ASP A 77 9.53 -9.07 5.05
N GLY A 78 9.78 -7.92 5.67
CA GLY A 78 9.11 -6.66 5.35
C GLY A 78 9.36 -6.20 3.91
N ALA A 79 10.63 -6.22 3.47
CA ALA A 79 10.98 -5.85 2.10
C ALA A 79 10.34 -6.81 1.08
N THR A 80 10.31 -8.10 1.40
CA THR A 80 9.67 -9.13 0.56
C THR A 80 8.16 -8.92 0.49
N ALA A 81 7.50 -8.63 1.62
CA ALA A 81 6.07 -8.37 1.70
C ALA A 81 5.67 -7.14 0.86
N VAL A 82 6.40 -6.03 0.99
CA VAL A 82 6.14 -4.82 0.19
C VAL A 82 6.38 -5.08 -1.30
N ALA A 83 7.46 -5.79 -1.66
CA ALA A 83 7.74 -6.13 -3.05
C ALA A 83 6.67 -7.05 -3.66
N ALA A 84 6.18 -8.04 -2.91
CA ALA A 84 5.12 -8.93 -3.33
C ALA A 84 3.78 -8.20 -3.50
N ALA A 85 3.47 -7.24 -2.64
CA ALA A 85 2.28 -6.40 -2.78
C ALA A 85 2.38 -5.43 -3.97
N LEU A 86 3.58 -4.90 -4.24
CA LEU A 86 3.82 -4.03 -5.41
C LEU A 86 3.74 -4.81 -6.72
N PHE A 87 4.23 -6.04 -6.73
CA PHE A 87 4.30 -6.93 -7.90
C PHE A 87 3.71 -8.31 -7.61
N PRO A 88 2.37 -8.44 -7.63
CA PRO A 88 1.66 -9.70 -7.39
C PRO A 88 2.16 -10.86 -8.28
N ALA A 89 2.15 -12.08 -7.74
CA ALA A 89 2.78 -13.25 -8.36
C ALA A 89 2.07 -13.79 -9.61
N ASP A 90 0.79 -13.54 -9.71
CA ASP A 90 -0.07 -13.81 -10.87
C ASP A 90 0.23 -12.90 -12.06
N CYS A 91 0.69 -11.67 -11.81
CA CYS A 91 0.92 -10.67 -12.87
C CYS A 91 2.41 -10.46 -13.21
N HIS A 92 3.33 -10.79 -12.30
CA HIS A 92 4.73 -10.44 -12.43
C HIS A 92 5.69 -11.59 -12.13
N SER A 93 6.89 -11.51 -12.71
CA SER A 93 7.91 -12.51 -12.53
C SER A 93 8.51 -12.52 -11.12
N ASP A 94 9.03 -13.67 -10.69
CA ASP A 94 9.80 -13.78 -9.46
C ASP A 94 11.03 -12.86 -9.45
N LEU A 95 11.69 -12.72 -10.61
CA LEU A 95 12.84 -11.83 -10.78
C LEU A 95 12.47 -10.36 -10.47
N THR A 96 11.30 -9.90 -10.94
CA THR A 96 10.77 -8.57 -10.65
C THR A 96 10.62 -8.34 -9.15
N ARG A 97 10.00 -9.29 -8.43
CA ARG A 97 9.84 -9.21 -6.98
C ARG A 97 11.17 -9.22 -6.24
N ARG A 98 12.11 -10.08 -6.63
CA ARG A 98 13.43 -10.17 -6.00
C ARG A 98 14.26 -8.91 -6.21
N LEU A 99 14.21 -8.32 -7.41
CA LEU A 99 14.83 -7.03 -7.69
C LEU A 99 14.22 -5.93 -6.82
N MET A 100 12.89 -5.84 -6.76
CA MET A 100 12.23 -4.84 -5.91
C MET A 100 12.52 -5.07 -4.42
N THR A 101 12.58 -6.31 -3.96
CA THR A 101 12.96 -6.65 -2.58
C THR A 101 14.33 -6.07 -2.23
N CYS A 102 15.31 -6.22 -3.13
CA CYS A 102 16.64 -5.64 -2.93
C CYS A 102 16.61 -4.10 -2.87
N VAL A 103 15.78 -3.47 -3.72
CA VAL A 103 15.62 -2.00 -3.72
C VAL A 103 14.97 -1.50 -2.44
N VAL A 104 13.91 -2.16 -1.97
CA VAL A 104 13.22 -1.81 -0.73
C VAL A 104 14.13 -2.02 0.49
N ALA A 105 14.84 -3.15 0.56
CA ALA A 105 15.81 -3.42 1.62
C ALA A 105 16.92 -2.36 1.67
N PHE A 106 17.49 -1.99 0.52
CA PHE A 106 18.45 -0.89 0.45
C PHE A 106 17.87 0.45 0.92
N ALA A 107 16.63 0.76 0.53
CA ALA A 107 15.97 2.01 0.91
C ALA A 107 15.72 2.09 2.43
N ASP A 108 15.38 0.97 3.07
CA ASP A 108 15.23 0.87 4.52
C ASP A 108 16.58 0.99 5.25
N ASP A 109 17.56 0.14 4.89
CA ASP A 109 18.88 0.04 5.52
C ASP A 109 19.63 1.38 5.51
N THR A 110 19.56 2.12 4.41
CA THR A 110 20.29 3.39 4.27
C THR A 110 19.52 4.60 4.79
N GLY A 111 18.21 4.48 4.98
CA GLY A 111 17.34 5.61 5.32
C GLY A 111 17.31 6.72 4.26
N HIS A 112 17.84 6.48 3.05
CA HIS A 112 17.91 7.46 1.95
C HIS A 112 16.56 8.07 1.59
N PHE A 113 15.50 7.31 1.84
CA PHE A 113 14.13 7.71 1.54
C PHE A 113 13.30 7.89 2.81
N THR A 114 13.92 8.28 3.93
CA THR A 114 13.21 8.53 5.20
C THR A 114 13.14 10.01 5.53
N GLY A 115 11.98 10.48 6.01
CA GLY A 115 11.75 11.87 6.39
C GLY A 115 10.59 12.56 5.67
N ARG A 116 10.40 13.86 5.91
CA ARG A 116 9.19 14.62 5.52
C ARG A 116 8.94 14.73 4.02
N ALA A 117 9.97 14.65 3.19
CA ALA A 117 9.87 14.71 1.73
C ALA A 117 10.29 13.39 1.06
N ALA A 118 10.28 12.30 1.85
CA ALA A 118 10.79 11.01 1.45
C ALA A 118 9.76 9.91 1.79
N GLY A 119 9.89 8.77 1.13
CA GLY A 119 8.94 7.66 1.23
C GLY A 119 8.91 6.86 -0.07
N LEU A 120 7.90 6.00 -0.20
CA LEU A 120 7.75 5.15 -1.39
C LEU A 120 7.49 5.99 -2.66
N GLY A 121 6.80 7.12 -2.57
CA GLY A 121 6.60 8.02 -3.73
C GLY A 121 7.91 8.65 -4.23
N ALA A 122 8.80 9.06 -3.31
CA ALA A 122 10.12 9.59 -3.67
C ALA A 122 11.03 8.51 -4.29
N LEU A 123 10.99 7.29 -3.75
CA LEU A 123 11.67 6.13 -4.34
C LEU A 123 11.14 5.85 -5.76
N ALA A 124 9.82 5.84 -5.93
CA ALA A 124 9.18 5.64 -7.21
C ALA A 124 9.63 6.68 -8.25
N GLY A 125 9.67 7.96 -7.87
CA GLY A 125 10.15 9.03 -8.74
C GLY A 125 11.59 8.81 -9.23
N GLN A 126 12.50 8.34 -8.36
CA GLN A 126 13.87 8.03 -8.78
C GLN A 126 13.94 6.85 -9.75
N LEU A 127 13.21 5.77 -9.47
CA LEU A 127 13.20 4.57 -10.30
C LEU A 127 12.54 4.80 -11.65
N TRP A 128 11.51 5.64 -11.70
CA TRP A 128 10.84 6.03 -12.94
C TRP A 128 11.74 6.90 -13.84
N ALA A 129 12.42 7.89 -13.25
CA ALA A 129 13.25 8.85 -13.98
C ALA A 129 14.61 8.27 -14.41
N GLY A 130 15.26 7.47 -13.56
CA GLY A 130 16.62 7.00 -13.78
C GLY A 130 16.74 5.56 -14.26
N ASP A 131 15.64 4.82 -14.40
CA ASP A 131 15.60 3.35 -14.49
C ASP A 131 16.35 2.65 -13.32
N ILE A 132 16.13 1.34 -13.18
CA ILE A 132 16.70 0.59 -12.06
C ILE A 132 18.21 0.35 -12.23
N TRP A 133 18.71 0.25 -13.46
CA TRP A 133 20.12 -0.02 -13.77
C TRP A 133 20.98 1.15 -13.34
N SER A 134 20.62 2.36 -13.78
CA SER A 134 21.39 3.56 -13.47
C SER A 134 21.28 3.91 -11.99
N SER A 135 20.10 3.68 -11.38
CA SER A 135 19.89 3.86 -9.95
C SER A 135 20.78 2.93 -9.13
N ILE A 136 20.76 1.62 -9.39
CA ILE A 136 21.62 0.64 -8.70
C ILE A 136 23.10 0.93 -8.95
N ALA A 137 23.50 1.27 -10.17
CA ALA A 137 24.90 1.60 -10.48
C ALA A 137 25.36 2.85 -9.72
N ARG A 138 24.51 3.88 -9.60
CA ARG A 138 24.79 5.08 -8.80
C ARG A 138 24.88 4.75 -7.32
N TRP A 139 23.91 4.03 -6.76
CA TRP A 139 23.93 3.65 -5.35
C TRP A 139 25.10 2.73 -5.02
N SER A 140 25.46 1.80 -5.91
CA SER A 140 26.59 0.89 -5.72
C SER A 140 27.95 1.61 -5.69
N ARG A 141 28.07 2.77 -6.34
CA ARG A 141 29.27 3.62 -6.22
C ARG A 141 29.39 4.26 -4.85
N GLN A 142 28.25 4.62 -4.24
CA GLN A 142 28.19 5.23 -2.92
C GLN A 142 28.24 4.18 -1.79
N TYR A 143 27.69 2.99 -2.01
CA TYR A 143 27.63 1.87 -1.07
C TYR A 143 28.15 0.55 -1.70
N PRO A 144 29.47 0.43 -1.94
CA PRO A 144 30.04 -0.70 -2.69
C PRO A 144 29.82 -2.08 -2.05
N HIS A 145 29.69 -2.12 -0.73
CA HIS A 145 29.59 -3.35 0.05
C HIS A 145 28.17 -3.64 0.56
N HIS A 146 27.16 -2.91 0.08
CA HIS A 146 25.78 -3.14 0.51
C HIS A 146 25.26 -4.47 -0.04
N PRO A 147 24.82 -5.42 0.80
CA PRO A 147 24.43 -6.76 0.36
C PRO A 147 23.26 -6.74 -0.62
N ALA A 148 22.22 -5.93 -0.35
CA ALA A 148 21.08 -5.81 -1.25
C ALA A 148 21.46 -5.30 -2.66
N LEU A 149 22.40 -4.35 -2.76
CA LEU A 149 22.86 -3.85 -4.06
C LEU A 149 23.74 -4.86 -4.81
N GLN A 150 24.56 -5.63 -4.09
CA GLN A 150 25.34 -6.71 -4.69
C GLN A 150 24.44 -7.80 -5.26
N THR A 151 23.41 -8.20 -4.51
CA THR A 151 22.38 -9.14 -4.98
C THR A 151 21.63 -8.57 -6.17
N ALA A 152 21.18 -7.31 -6.11
CA ALA A 152 20.47 -6.69 -7.21
C ALA A 152 21.30 -6.65 -8.50
N ARG A 153 22.60 -6.35 -8.41
CA ARG A 153 23.52 -6.41 -9.56
C ARG A 153 23.63 -7.81 -10.15
N ALA A 154 23.68 -8.85 -9.33
CA ALA A 154 23.70 -10.23 -9.81
C ALA A 154 22.37 -10.62 -10.47
N LEU A 155 21.23 -10.18 -9.92
CA LEU A 155 19.91 -10.40 -10.51
C LEU A 155 19.76 -9.72 -11.88
N LEU A 156 20.36 -8.53 -12.03
CA LEU A 156 20.33 -7.80 -13.29
C LEU A 156 21.09 -8.49 -14.44
N THR A 157 21.97 -9.46 -14.16
CA THR A 157 22.63 -10.25 -15.22
C THR A 157 21.83 -11.47 -15.66
N LEU A 158 20.68 -11.74 -15.04
CA LEU A 158 19.83 -12.87 -15.39
C LEU A 158 18.98 -12.59 -16.63
N GLU A 159 18.61 -13.65 -17.34
CA GLU A 159 17.66 -13.57 -18.44
C GLU A 159 16.30 -13.03 -17.94
N GLY A 160 15.68 -12.13 -18.72
CA GLY A 160 14.43 -11.46 -18.33
C GLY A 160 14.62 -10.24 -17.41
N ALA A 161 15.85 -9.88 -17.03
CA ALA A 161 16.10 -8.67 -16.23
C ALA A 161 15.55 -7.41 -16.90
N SER A 162 15.73 -7.23 -18.21
CA SER A 162 15.20 -6.06 -18.95
C SER A 162 13.67 -5.94 -18.86
N ALA A 163 12.94 -7.06 -18.94
CA ALA A 163 11.48 -7.06 -18.78
C ALA A 163 11.09 -6.72 -17.35
N SER A 164 11.84 -7.22 -16.36
CA SER A 164 11.64 -6.90 -14.94
C SER A 164 11.89 -5.41 -14.66
N VAL A 165 12.93 -4.84 -15.24
CA VAL A 165 13.24 -3.40 -15.15
C VAL A 165 12.11 -2.56 -15.72
N LEU A 166 11.60 -2.93 -16.90
CA LEU A 166 10.49 -2.22 -17.54
C LEU A 166 9.22 -2.31 -16.69
N ALA A 167 8.90 -3.50 -16.17
CA ALA A 167 7.76 -3.69 -15.28
C ALA A 167 7.87 -2.83 -14.01
N ILE A 168 9.06 -2.75 -13.41
CA ILE A 168 9.30 -1.87 -12.25
C ILE A 168 9.11 -0.42 -12.63
N ARG A 169 9.69 0.04 -13.75
CA ARG A 169 9.55 1.42 -14.20
C ARG A 169 8.09 1.81 -14.42
N ASN A 170 7.32 0.97 -15.13
CA ASN A 170 5.91 1.21 -15.38
C ASN A 170 5.10 1.24 -14.08
N ARG A 171 5.42 0.36 -13.12
CA ARG A 171 4.77 0.38 -11.81
C ARG A 171 5.08 1.67 -11.06
N MET A 172 6.33 2.12 -11.07
CA MET A 172 6.75 3.35 -10.40
C MET A 172 6.21 4.60 -11.10
N GLU A 173 5.83 4.52 -12.38
CA GLU A 173 5.07 5.56 -13.08
C GLU A 173 3.77 5.91 -12.34
N ILE A 174 3.05 4.90 -11.85
CA ILE A 174 1.81 5.08 -11.10
C ILE A 174 2.10 5.69 -9.72
N PHE A 175 3.10 5.17 -9.01
CA PHE A 175 3.37 5.55 -7.61
C PHE A 175 4.06 6.92 -7.45
N HIS A 176 4.72 7.43 -8.49
CA HIS A 176 5.29 8.79 -8.45
C HIS A 176 4.27 9.87 -8.90
N HIS A 177 3.14 9.49 -9.49
CA HIS A 177 2.11 10.45 -9.89
C HIS A 177 1.69 11.29 -8.66
N PRO A 178 1.61 12.63 -8.74
CA PRO A 178 1.46 13.50 -7.56
C PRO A 178 0.33 13.07 -6.61
N HIS A 179 -0.86 12.80 -7.15
CA HIS A 179 -2.03 12.41 -6.36
C HIS A 179 -1.94 11.01 -5.72
N VAL A 180 -1.02 10.16 -6.17
CA VAL A 180 -0.74 8.86 -5.55
C VAL A 180 0.43 8.98 -4.57
N ALA A 181 1.49 9.69 -4.98
CA ALA A 181 2.70 9.87 -4.21
C ALA A 181 2.45 10.58 -2.87
N GLU A 182 1.49 11.49 -2.78
CA GLU A 182 1.09 12.18 -1.55
C GLU A 182 0.65 11.19 -0.45
N THR A 183 -0.02 10.10 -0.79
CA THR A 183 -0.39 9.04 0.17
C THR A 183 0.83 8.29 0.71
N PHE A 184 1.96 8.33 0.01
CA PHE A 184 3.16 7.55 0.31
C PHE A 184 4.40 8.39 0.64
N THR A 185 4.24 9.71 0.72
CA THR A 185 5.35 10.66 0.93
C THR A 185 4.90 11.69 1.95
N GLY A 186 5.57 11.76 3.10
CA GLY A 186 5.19 12.69 4.17
C GLY A 186 5.33 12.10 5.57
N ALA A 187 5.28 12.97 6.59
CA ALA A 187 5.53 12.56 7.98
C ALA A 187 4.28 12.36 8.86
N SER A 188 3.09 12.72 8.36
CA SER A 188 1.85 12.74 9.15
C SER A 188 0.80 11.78 8.57
N GLY A 189 0.41 10.80 9.36
CA GLY A 189 -0.67 9.86 9.03
C GLY A 189 -0.52 8.55 9.82
N PHE A 190 -0.77 7.44 9.16
CA PHE A 190 -0.69 6.10 9.74
C PHE A 190 0.76 5.67 9.97
N ARG A 191 1.02 5.04 11.13
CA ARG A 191 2.30 4.42 11.46
C ARG A 191 2.05 3.00 11.92
N LEU A 192 2.77 2.03 11.36
CA LEU A 192 2.63 0.64 11.77
C LEU A 192 2.88 0.45 13.28
N SER A 193 3.77 1.25 13.87
CA SER A 193 4.08 1.21 15.31
C SER A 193 2.93 1.65 16.22
N THR A 194 1.87 2.28 15.70
CA THR A 194 0.66 2.57 16.50
C THR A 194 -0.33 1.42 16.45
N LEU A 195 -0.22 0.50 15.48
CA LEU A 195 -1.12 -0.63 15.31
C LEU A 195 -0.91 -1.66 16.43
N ARG A 196 -2.00 -2.14 17.02
CA ARG A 196 -2.00 -3.11 18.12
C ARG A 196 -3.10 -4.14 17.88
N GLN A 197 -2.91 -5.35 18.40
CA GLN A 197 -3.97 -6.37 18.45
C GLN A 197 -4.98 -6.02 19.55
N ARG A 198 -5.70 -4.91 19.36
CA ARG A 198 -6.75 -4.47 20.27
C ARG A 198 -7.83 -3.67 19.52
N PRO A 199 -9.02 -3.56 20.11
CA PRO A 199 -10.10 -2.76 19.56
C PRO A 199 -9.77 -1.26 19.53
N GLY A 200 -10.48 -0.50 18.71
CA GLY A 200 -10.36 0.96 18.66
C GLY A 200 -9.43 1.48 17.56
N GLN A 201 -9.12 0.66 16.55
CA GLN A 201 -8.31 1.06 15.40
C GLN A 201 -8.98 0.59 14.10
N VAL A 202 -9.20 1.52 13.17
CA VAL A 202 -9.84 1.24 11.88
C VAL A 202 -9.12 1.97 10.75
N ILE A 203 -8.93 1.30 9.62
CA ILE A 203 -8.35 1.87 8.40
C ILE A 203 -9.35 1.73 7.27
N PHE A 204 -9.69 2.83 6.61
CA PHE A 204 -10.57 2.87 5.45
C PHE A 204 -9.79 3.05 4.16
N LEU A 205 -10.08 2.23 3.17
CA LEU A 205 -9.60 2.38 1.80
C LEU A 205 -10.75 2.88 0.94
N THR A 206 -10.68 4.14 0.50
CA THR A 206 -11.83 4.84 -0.12
C THR A 206 -11.58 5.26 -1.58
N PRO A 207 -11.57 4.31 -2.54
CA PRO A 207 -11.48 4.66 -3.97
C PRO A 207 -12.71 5.45 -4.41
N ASP A 208 -12.52 6.51 -5.19
CA ASP A 208 -13.60 7.26 -5.87
C ASP A 208 -14.05 6.44 -7.09
N ILE A 209 -15.24 6.74 -7.64
CA ILE A 209 -15.80 6.12 -8.84
C ILE A 209 -14.78 6.16 -9.99
N ARG A 210 -14.13 7.30 -10.19
CA ARG A 210 -13.07 7.46 -11.22
C ARG A 210 -11.85 6.57 -10.96
N CYS A 211 -11.57 6.23 -9.71
CA CYS A 211 -10.50 5.29 -9.37
C CYS A 211 -10.87 3.85 -9.72
N MET A 212 -12.15 3.48 -9.60
CA MET A 212 -12.63 2.14 -9.95
C MET A 212 -12.60 1.88 -11.46
N GLU A 213 -12.72 2.93 -12.28
CA GLU A 213 -12.60 2.86 -13.74
C GLU A 213 -11.15 2.77 -14.21
N SER A 214 -10.18 3.15 -13.35
CA SER A 214 -8.75 3.10 -13.64
C SER A 214 -8.13 1.84 -13.07
N GLU A 215 -7.62 0.97 -13.95
CA GLU A 215 -6.88 -0.23 -13.55
C GLU A 215 -5.65 0.12 -12.70
N ASP A 216 -4.94 1.19 -13.08
CA ASP A 216 -3.78 1.69 -12.35
C ASP A 216 -4.13 2.10 -10.92
N LEU A 217 -5.17 2.92 -10.71
CA LEU A 217 -5.56 3.32 -9.36
C LEU A 217 -6.13 2.15 -8.56
N THR A 218 -6.96 1.30 -9.18
CA THR A 218 -7.47 0.06 -8.55
C THR A 218 -6.32 -0.81 -8.04
N SER A 219 -5.25 -0.91 -8.81
CA SER A 219 -4.06 -1.68 -8.43
C SER A 219 -3.25 -1.03 -7.28
N VAL A 220 -3.38 0.28 -7.04
CA VAL A 220 -2.81 0.96 -5.86
C VAL A 220 -3.60 0.60 -4.61
N TYR A 221 -4.94 0.57 -4.68
CA TYR A 221 -5.77 0.12 -3.56
C TYR A 221 -5.54 -1.36 -3.23
N ARG A 222 -5.36 -2.21 -4.25
CA ARG A 222 -4.94 -3.61 -4.04
C ARG A 222 -3.59 -3.72 -3.36
N PHE A 223 -2.62 -2.88 -3.74
CA PHE A 223 -1.34 -2.76 -3.05
C PHE A 223 -1.54 -2.37 -1.58
N LEU A 224 -2.32 -1.32 -1.30
CA LEU A 224 -2.60 -0.87 0.08
C LEU A 224 -3.18 -2.00 0.94
N ALA A 225 -4.24 -2.66 0.48
CA ALA A 225 -4.87 -3.75 1.22
C ALA A 225 -3.88 -4.89 1.49
N SER A 226 -3.17 -5.36 0.46
CA SER A 226 -2.25 -6.49 0.57
C SER A 226 -1.03 -6.15 1.44
N ALA A 227 -0.44 -4.97 1.25
CA ALA A 227 0.72 -4.53 2.00
C ALA A 227 0.38 -4.28 3.48
N LEU A 228 -0.77 -3.66 3.77
CA LEU A 228 -1.22 -3.44 5.15
C LEU A 228 -1.45 -4.78 5.87
N GLN A 229 -2.14 -5.73 5.24
CA GLN A 229 -2.37 -7.05 5.81
C GLN A 229 -1.06 -7.80 6.06
N ALA A 230 -0.15 -7.82 5.08
CA ALA A 230 1.13 -8.51 5.21
C ALA A 230 2.02 -7.87 6.30
N MET A 231 2.14 -6.54 6.30
CA MET A 231 2.94 -5.82 7.29
C MET A 231 2.34 -5.91 8.70
N ALA A 232 1.00 -5.92 8.83
CA ALA A 232 0.35 -6.16 10.11
C ALA A 232 0.61 -7.58 10.61
N ALA A 233 0.53 -8.60 9.75
CA ALA A 233 0.80 -9.98 10.12
C ALA A 233 2.25 -10.16 10.61
N LEU A 234 3.22 -9.54 9.94
CA LEU A 234 4.62 -9.48 10.38
C LEU A 234 4.79 -8.72 11.70
N HIS A 235 3.90 -7.76 11.99
CA HIS A 235 3.82 -7.06 13.27
C HIS A 235 2.92 -7.80 14.31
N HIS A 236 2.59 -9.07 14.07
CA HIS A 236 1.73 -9.90 14.91
C HIS A 236 0.33 -9.31 15.18
N VAL A 237 -0.21 -8.60 14.18
CA VAL A 237 -1.56 -8.04 14.17
C VAL A 237 -2.36 -8.65 13.02
N THR A 238 -3.61 -9.02 13.29
CA THR A 238 -4.56 -9.49 12.29
C THR A 238 -5.74 -8.54 12.21
N PHE A 239 -6.05 -8.08 11.00
CA PHE A 239 -7.22 -7.25 10.74
C PHE A 239 -8.49 -8.10 10.63
N SER A 240 -9.57 -7.60 11.21
CA SER A 240 -10.92 -7.95 10.73
C SER A 240 -11.17 -7.19 9.43
N LEU A 241 -11.46 -7.90 8.35
CA LEU A 241 -11.71 -7.31 7.04
C LEU A 241 -13.20 -7.04 6.86
N VAL A 242 -13.55 -5.85 6.38
CA VAL A 242 -14.88 -5.51 5.87
C VAL A 242 -14.76 -5.27 4.38
N GLU A 243 -15.48 -6.07 3.60
CA GLU A 243 -15.53 -5.96 2.13
C GLU A 243 -16.87 -5.35 1.72
N PRO A 244 -16.95 -4.65 0.56
CA PRO A 244 -18.23 -4.19 0.05
C PRO A 244 -19.10 -5.37 -0.36
N GLY A 245 -20.40 -5.29 -0.09
CA GLY A 245 -21.38 -6.23 -0.60
C GLY A 245 -21.57 -6.04 -2.11
N LEU A 246 -21.57 -7.13 -2.87
CA LEU A 246 -21.98 -7.11 -4.27
C LEU A 246 -23.51 -7.13 -4.32
N THR A 247 -24.16 -6.05 -4.76
CA THR A 247 -25.58 -6.11 -5.11
C THR A 247 -25.72 -6.32 -6.62
N ALA A 248 -26.40 -7.41 -6.99
CA ALA A 248 -26.85 -7.60 -8.36
C ALA A 248 -27.99 -6.60 -8.62
N GLU A 249 -27.96 -5.90 -9.76
CA GLU A 249 -29.14 -5.13 -10.19
C GLU A 249 -30.35 -6.07 -10.33
N GLY A 250 -31.38 -5.84 -9.50
CA GLY A 250 -32.69 -6.51 -9.63
C GLY A 250 -33.23 -7.22 -8.38
N GLU A 251 -32.50 -7.28 -7.26
CA GLU A 251 -33.10 -7.76 -6.01
C GLU A 251 -33.88 -6.62 -5.33
N PRO A 252 -35.19 -6.81 -5.04
CA PRO A 252 -35.99 -5.81 -4.36
C PRO A 252 -35.58 -5.73 -2.88
N LEU A 253 -35.57 -4.50 -2.36
CA LEU A 253 -35.49 -4.17 -0.93
C LEU A 253 -36.56 -4.89 -0.10
#